data_AF-A0AAN9EM91-F1
#
_entry.id   AF-A0AAN9EM91-F1
#
_cell.length_a   1.000
_cell.length_b   1.000
_cell.length_c   1.000
_cell.angle_alpha   90.00
_cell.angle_beta   90.00
_cell.angle_gamma   90.00
#
_symmetry.space_group_name_H-M   'P 1'
#
loop_
_entity.id
_entity.type
_entity.pdbx_description
1 polymer ?
#
loop_
_entity_poly.entity_id
_entity_poly.type
_entity_poly.pdbx_seq_one_letter_code
_entity_poly.pdbx_strand_id
1 'polypeptide(L)'
;MERQGATSGRARAPLSSLKFRSDSNASGSDVGNNQGPKCNSVIEFTKEDVEALLNEKRKKADLFDNKKKQEQMADYIKRLKLCVRWYIKVEEGYVQEKEKLQSELESVEKKCSDTEVKMKKKTEELNETISDLRKTISSLEERIVKEESDKLVRMQLIVIKKKRKPTEKDRDDKSAELDKVLDQKSVAEQKAISNEDLYKQSQEYNISLQQYNSGLQSDLDIANEAHKRLEIEKATIVESLSNEQAVSVGILLHQCTRI
;
A
#
# COMPACT_ATOMS: atom_id res chain seq x y z
N MET A 1 -33.85 1.93 9.99
CA MET A 1 -33.83 0.96 8.88
C MET A 1 -33.30 -0.35 9.43
N GLU A 2 -34.21 -1.24 9.77
CA GLU A 2 -33.94 -2.64 10.07
C GLU A 2 -33.45 -3.36 8.81
N ARG A 3 -32.56 -4.35 8.98
CA ARG A 3 -32.68 -5.63 8.28
C ARG A 3 -31.92 -6.71 9.06
N GLN A 4 -32.72 -7.58 9.66
CA GLN A 4 -32.34 -8.91 10.11
C GLN A 4 -32.03 -9.81 8.90
N GLY A 5 -31.21 -10.84 9.14
CA GLY A 5 -30.98 -11.94 8.23
C GLY A 5 -30.36 -13.12 8.98
N ALA A 6 -31.18 -13.86 9.70
CA ALA A 6 -30.85 -15.21 10.15
C ALA A 6 -31.26 -16.21 9.06
N THR A 7 -30.49 -17.29 8.86
CA THR A 7 -30.97 -18.69 8.93
C THR A 7 -29.93 -19.72 8.48
N SER A 8 -29.89 -20.80 9.25
CA SER A 8 -29.69 -22.21 8.85
C SER A 8 -28.30 -22.74 8.46
N GLY A 9 -27.64 -23.35 9.46
CA GLY A 9 -27.65 -24.81 9.58
C GLY A 9 -26.75 -25.64 8.66
N ARG A 10 -25.65 -26.17 9.21
CA ARG A 10 -25.25 -27.57 8.99
C ARG A 10 -24.35 -28.07 10.13
N ALA A 11 -24.98 -28.74 11.10
CA ALA A 11 -24.28 -29.61 12.03
C ALA A 11 -23.63 -30.77 11.25
N ARG A 12 -22.37 -31.11 11.57
CA ARG A 12 -21.78 -32.41 11.22
C ARG A 12 -21.75 -33.25 12.49
N ALA A 13 -22.59 -34.29 12.50
CA ALA A 13 -22.62 -35.33 13.51
C ALA A 13 -21.37 -36.23 13.42
N PRO A 14 -20.99 -36.91 14.51
CA PRO A 14 -19.73 -37.64 14.67
C PRO A 14 -19.76 -38.99 13.96
N LEU A 15 -18.61 -39.43 13.44
CA LEU A 15 -18.46 -40.76 12.84
C LEU A 15 -18.46 -41.83 13.94
N SER A 16 -19.49 -42.66 13.86
CA SER A 16 -19.81 -43.81 14.70
C SER A 16 -18.80 -44.97 14.53
N SER A 17 -18.31 -45.48 15.66
CA SER A 17 -18.26 -46.89 16.07
C SER A 17 -18.20 -47.97 14.98
N LEU A 18 -17.02 -48.54 14.73
CA LEU A 18 -16.89 -49.85 14.08
C LEU A 18 -16.74 -50.96 15.15
N LYS A 19 -17.75 -51.83 15.24
CA LYS A 19 -17.69 -53.14 15.89
C LYS A 19 -17.38 -54.23 14.85
N PHE A 20 -16.42 -55.08 15.20
CA PHE A 20 -16.20 -56.49 14.84
C PHE A 20 -16.65 -57.03 13.47
N ARG A 21 -15.68 -57.65 12.77
CA ARG A 21 -15.90 -58.87 12.00
C ARG A 21 -14.89 -59.93 12.42
N SER A 22 -15.42 -61.00 12.98
CA SER A 22 -14.77 -62.28 13.24
C SER A 22 -15.08 -63.16 12.04
N ASP A 23 -14.05 -63.64 11.34
CA ASP A 23 -14.22 -64.68 10.31
C ASP A 23 -13.48 -65.94 10.75
N SER A 24 -14.28 -66.97 11.01
CA SER A 24 -13.89 -68.36 11.16
C SER A 24 -14.31 -69.09 9.88
N ASN A 25 -13.39 -69.73 9.16
CA ASN A 25 -13.51 -71.14 8.72
C ASN A 25 -12.43 -71.56 7.71
N ALA A 26 -11.61 -72.53 8.17
CA ALA A 26 -11.41 -73.88 7.66
C ALA A 26 -11.40 -74.20 6.14
N SER A 27 -10.28 -74.84 5.75
CA SER A 27 -10.09 -75.99 4.83
C SER A 27 -9.02 -75.67 3.79
N GLY A 28 -8.01 -76.49 3.51
CA GLY A 28 -7.63 -77.82 3.99
C GLY A 28 -6.38 -78.23 3.19
N SER A 29 -5.60 -79.17 3.70
CA SER A 29 -4.94 -80.18 2.86
C SER A 29 -4.46 -81.31 3.75
N ASP A 30 -5.04 -82.46 3.43
CA ASP A 30 -4.80 -83.78 3.95
C ASP A 30 -3.60 -84.42 3.21
N VAL A 31 -3.14 -85.54 3.77
CA VAL A 31 -2.22 -86.56 3.21
C VAL A 31 -0.72 -86.23 3.30
N GLY A 32 0.14 -87.04 3.91
CA GLY A 32 -0.05 -88.33 4.56
C GLY A 32 1.29 -89.01 4.88
N ASN A 33 1.22 -89.91 5.87
CA ASN A 33 2.05 -91.10 6.06
C ASN A 33 3.53 -90.97 6.52
N ASN A 34 3.81 -91.40 7.76
CA ASN A 34 4.34 -92.74 7.97
C ASN A 34 4.30 -93.18 9.44
N GLN A 35 4.06 -94.47 9.60
CA GLN A 35 3.58 -95.15 10.78
C GLN A 35 4.71 -95.80 11.58
N GLY A 36 4.68 -95.62 12.92
CA GLY A 36 5.28 -96.55 13.90
C GLY A 36 6.02 -95.88 15.08
N PRO A 37 6.07 -96.48 16.29
CA PRO A 37 5.16 -97.42 16.93
C PRO A 37 4.46 -96.86 18.19
N LYS A 38 3.36 -97.53 18.51
CA LYS A 38 2.38 -97.35 19.58
C LYS A 38 2.92 -96.91 20.95
N CYS A 39 2.17 -95.98 21.53
CA CYS A 39 1.88 -95.84 22.96
C CYS A 39 3.06 -95.47 23.87
N ASN A 40 3.43 -94.19 23.85
CA ASN A 40 3.72 -93.50 25.10
C ASN A 40 2.50 -92.62 25.34
N SER A 41 1.72 -92.89 26.40
CA SER A 41 0.75 -91.89 26.84
C SER A 41 1.48 -90.56 26.97
N VAL A 42 0.87 -89.48 26.50
CA VAL A 42 1.33 -88.12 26.80
C VAL A 42 1.11 -87.97 28.31
N ILE A 43 2.07 -88.45 29.11
CA ILE A 43 2.12 -88.20 30.54
C ILE A 43 2.55 -86.75 30.64
N GLU A 44 1.57 -85.89 30.85
CA GLU A 44 1.79 -84.51 31.21
C GLU A 44 2.19 -84.51 32.68
N PHE A 45 3.48 -84.30 32.95
CA PHE A 45 3.94 -84.14 34.32
C PHE A 45 3.51 -82.77 34.82
N THR A 46 2.97 -82.69 36.03
CA THR A 46 2.88 -81.42 36.75
C THR A 46 4.17 -81.17 37.53
N LYS A 47 4.38 -79.94 37.98
CA LYS A 47 5.51 -79.61 38.87
C LYS A 47 5.52 -80.52 40.10
N GLU A 48 4.33 -80.80 40.62
CA GLU A 48 4.06 -81.65 41.77
C GLU A 48 4.41 -83.13 41.48
N ASP A 49 4.12 -83.64 40.27
CA ASP A 49 4.48 -85.01 39.87
C ASP A 49 6.00 -85.21 39.77
N VAL A 50 6.72 -84.20 39.26
CA VAL A 50 8.19 -84.20 39.19
C VAL A 50 8.78 -84.21 40.59
N GLU A 51 8.27 -83.36 41.48
CA GLU A 51 8.73 -83.26 42.85
C GLU A 51 8.45 -84.54 43.65
N ALA A 52 7.29 -85.17 43.44
CA ALA A 52 6.96 -86.47 44.03
C ALA A 52 7.90 -87.59 43.52
N LEU A 53 8.21 -87.60 42.22
CA LEU A 53 9.13 -88.57 41.62
C LEU A 53 10.57 -88.40 42.14
N LEU A 54 11.02 -87.17 42.38
CA LEU A 54 12.34 -86.90 42.96
C LEU A 54 12.42 -87.26 44.45
N ASN A 55 11.30 -87.13 45.19
CA ASN A 55 11.22 -87.41 46.62
C ASN A 55 10.85 -88.87 46.96
N GLU A 56 10.68 -89.73 45.95
CA GLU A 56 10.29 -91.13 46.14
C GLU A 56 11.41 -91.94 46.84
N LYS A 57 11.26 -92.14 48.15
CA LYS A 57 12.17 -92.98 48.93
C LYS A 57 11.85 -94.46 48.72
N ARG A 58 12.88 -95.25 48.36
CA ARG A 58 12.75 -96.71 48.26
C ARG A 58 12.31 -97.30 49.60
N LYS A 59 11.26 -98.13 49.60
CA LYS A 59 10.87 -98.90 50.79
C LYS A 59 12.05 -99.78 51.22
N LYS A 60 12.40 -99.78 52.51
CA LYS A 60 13.28 -100.78 53.14
C LYS A 60 12.56 -102.14 53.07
N ALA A 61 12.63 -102.82 51.92
CA ALA A 61 12.19 -104.19 51.80
C ALA A 61 13.36 -105.13 52.07
N ASP A 62 13.01 -106.29 52.62
CA ASP A 62 13.86 -107.34 53.17
C ASP A 62 15.18 -107.57 52.41
N LEU A 63 16.25 -107.89 53.12
CA LEU A 63 17.61 -107.90 52.55
C LEU A 63 17.80 -108.91 51.39
N PHE A 64 16.87 -109.87 51.21
CA PHE A 64 17.04 -111.03 50.33
C PHE A 64 16.29 -111.03 48.98
N ASP A 65 15.43 -110.05 48.66
CA ASP A 65 14.69 -110.01 47.37
C ASP A 65 15.32 -109.05 46.34
N ASN A 66 16.45 -109.46 45.77
CA ASN A 66 17.22 -108.65 44.80
C ASN A 66 16.48 -108.43 43.46
N LYS A 67 15.66 -109.39 43.04
CA LYS A 67 14.90 -109.31 41.78
C LYS A 67 13.87 -108.17 41.83
N LYS A 68 13.13 -108.07 42.94
CA LYS A 68 12.15 -107.00 43.15
C LYS A 68 12.80 -105.62 43.27
N LYS A 69 13.98 -105.53 43.88
CA LYS A 69 14.77 -104.28 43.93
C LYS A 69 15.23 -103.83 42.54
N GLN A 70 15.63 -104.78 41.69
CA GLN A 70 16.05 -104.50 40.31
C GLN A 70 14.87 -104.03 39.45
N GLU A 71 13.70 -104.65 39.57
CA GLU A 71 12.47 -104.21 38.88
C GLU A 71 12.01 -102.82 39.34
N GLN A 72 12.05 -102.52 40.65
CA GLN A 72 11.75 -101.19 41.17
C GLN A 72 12.72 -100.12 40.65
N MET A 73 14.02 -100.44 40.56
CA MET A 73 15.02 -99.52 40.04
C MET A 73 14.83 -99.30 38.53
N ALA A 74 14.52 -100.36 37.78
CA ALA A 74 14.23 -100.26 36.35
C ALA A 74 12.98 -99.42 36.07
N ASP A 75 11.92 -99.55 36.87
CA ASP A 75 10.72 -98.73 36.77
C ASP A 75 10.99 -97.26 37.11
N TYR A 76 11.69 -97.00 38.22
CA TYR A 76 12.09 -95.65 38.61
C TYR A 76 12.93 -94.95 37.52
N ILE A 77 13.91 -95.65 36.94
CA ILE A 77 14.70 -95.15 35.81
C ILE A 77 13.82 -94.83 34.60
N LYS A 78 12.82 -95.68 34.28
CA LYS A 78 11.89 -95.41 33.17
C LYS A 78 11.07 -94.15 33.42
N ARG A 79 10.55 -93.97 34.64
CA ARG A 79 9.78 -92.78 35.03
C ARG A 79 10.64 -91.51 35.00
N LEU A 80 11.88 -91.56 35.47
CA LEU A 80 12.83 -90.44 35.33
C LEU A 80 13.13 -90.10 33.87
N LYS A 81 13.37 -91.09 33.01
CA LYS A 81 13.60 -90.85 31.57
C LYS A 81 12.38 -90.24 30.87
N LEU A 82 11.16 -90.58 31.30
CA LEU A 82 9.94 -89.96 30.81
C LEU A 82 9.83 -88.50 31.28
N CYS A 83 10.10 -88.23 32.56
CA CYS A 83 10.14 -86.88 33.12
C CYS A 83 11.15 -85.97 32.38
N VAL A 84 12.38 -86.45 32.14
CA VAL A 84 13.40 -85.70 31.37
C VAL A 84 12.91 -85.38 29.95
N ARG A 85 12.33 -86.37 29.25
CA ARG A 85 11.80 -86.14 27.88
C ARG A 85 10.62 -85.18 27.87
N TRP A 86 9.79 -85.18 28.91
CA TRP A 86 8.72 -84.21 29.07
C TRP A 86 9.29 -82.80 29.28
N TYR A 87 10.29 -82.63 30.17
CA TYR A 87 10.96 -81.34 30.38
C TYR A 87 11.57 -80.77 29.12
N ILE A 88 12.29 -81.60 28.34
CA ILE A 88 12.88 -81.16 27.06
C ILE A 88 11.80 -80.61 26.12
N LYS A 89 10.65 -81.29 25.98
CA LYS A 89 9.55 -80.82 25.13
C LYS A 89 8.92 -79.53 25.64
N VAL A 90 8.79 -79.38 26.95
CA VAL A 90 8.27 -78.14 27.58
C VAL A 90 9.24 -76.98 27.32
N GLU A 91 10.55 -77.20 27.47
CA GLU A 91 11.57 -76.20 27.15
C GLU A 91 11.56 -75.81 25.67
N GLU A 92 11.44 -76.78 24.75
CA GLU A 92 11.26 -76.52 23.31
C GLU A 92 10.03 -75.64 23.04
N GLY A 93 8.91 -75.91 23.73
CA GLY A 93 7.70 -75.09 23.67
C GLY A 93 7.93 -73.65 24.13
N TYR A 94 8.62 -73.45 25.26
CA TYR A 94 8.97 -72.12 25.75
C TYR A 94 9.91 -71.36 24.81
N VAL A 95 10.87 -72.05 24.17
CA VAL A 95 11.76 -71.43 23.17
C VAL A 95 10.95 -70.95 21.96
N GLN A 96 10.05 -71.78 21.43
CA GLN A 96 9.19 -71.40 20.30
C GLN A 96 8.26 -70.24 20.65
N GLU A 97 7.66 -70.24 21.84
CA GLU A 97 6.81 -69.15 22.32
C GLU A 97 7.61 -67.85 22.47
N LYS A 98 8.82 -67.92 23.03
CA LYS A 98 9.71 -66.77 23.15
C LYS A 98 10.07 -66.19 21.78
N GLU A 99 10.44 -67.01 20.80
CA GLU A 99 10.76 -66.58 19.44
C GLU A 99 9.56 -65.92 18.74
N LYS A 100 8.36 -66.48 18.94
CA LYS A 100 7.10 -65.90 18.44
C LYS A 100 6.84 -64.54 19.06
N LEU A 101 6.89 -64.43 20.39
CA LEU A 101 6.68 -63.17 21.10
C LEU A 101 7.73 -62.12 20.71
N GLN A 102 8.98 -62.53 20.51
CA GLN A 102 10.04 -61.64 20.04
C GLN A 102 9.75 -61.11 18.63
N SER A 103 9.33 -61.99 17.71
CA SER A 103 8.97 -61.59 16.33
C SER A 103 7.76 -60.64 16.31
N GLU A 104 6.75 -60.89 17.16
CA GLU A 104 5.59 -60.01 17.32
C GLU A 104 5.99 -58.64 17.89
N LEU A 105 6.87 -58.62 18.90
CA LEU A 105 7.40 -57.38 19.49
C LEU A 105 8.17 -56.56 18.47
N GLU A 106 9.11 -57.15 17.75
CA GLU A 106 9.90 -56.48 16.70
C GLU A 106 8.98 -55.91 15.59
N SER A 107 7.94 -56.64 15.21
CA SER A 107 6.94 -56.19 14.24
C SER A 107 6.14 -54.98 14.73
N VAL A 108 5.72 -54.97 16.00
CA VAL A 108 4.98 -53.84 16.60
C VAL A 108 5.90 -52.64 16.79
N GLU A 109 7.13 -52.85 17.26
CA GLU A 109 8.14 -51.80 17.44
C GLU A 109 8.45 -51.12 16.11
N LYS A 110 8.67 -51.90 15.04
CA LYS A 110 8.88 -51.37 13.70
C LYS A 110 7.69 -50.53 13.22
N LYS A 111 6.46 -51.04 13.37
CA LYS A 111 5.25 -50.29 13.01
C LYS A 111 5.13 -48.98 13.81
N CYS A 112 5.44 -49.02 15.10
CA CYS A 112 5.43 -47.84 15.96
C CYS A 112 6.45 -46.80 15.45
N SER A 113 7.69 -47.22 15.22
CA SER A 113 8.76 -46.37 14.69
C SER A 113 8.39 -45.76 13.33
N ASP A 114 7.87 -46.57 12.39
CA ASP A 114 7.43 -46.09 11.08
C ASP A 114 6.32 -45.03 11.20
N THR A 115 5.36 -45.24 12.10
CA THR A 115 4.30 -44.25 12.35
C THR A 115 4.83 -42.97 12.99
N GLU A 116 5.78 -43.08 13.93
CA GLU A 116 6.41 -41.94 14.58
C GLU A 116 7.17 -41.08 13.56
N VAL A 117 7.97 -41.70 12.68
CA VAL A 117 8.69 -41.00 11.60
C VAL A 117 7.72 -40.31 10.65
N LYS A 118 6.64 -40.99 10.25
CA LYS A 118 5.61 -40.39 9.38
C LYS A 118 4.93 -39.18 10.04
N MET A 119 4.63 -39.27 11.34
CA MET A 119 4.03 -38.16 12.09
C MET A 119 5.01 -37.00 12.27
N LYS A 120 6.29 -37.26 12.56
CA LYS A 120 7.34 -36.24 12.64
C LYS A 120 7.48 -35.48 11.33
N LYS A 121 7.63 -36.20 10.21
CA LYS A 121 7.66 -35.60 8.87
C LYS A 121 6.43 -34.73 8.61
N LYS A 122 5.24 -35.22 8.94
CA LYS A 122 4.01 -34.44 8.70
C LYS A 122 3.95 -33.18 9.57
N THR A 123 4.47 -33.26 10.79
CA THR A 123 4.58 -32.12 11.70
C THR A 123 5.54 -31.07 11.15
N GLU A 124 6.69 -31.49 10.60
CA GLU A 124 7.67 -30.61 9.95
C GLU A 124 7.06 -29.89 8.73
N GLU A 125 6.40 -30.61 7.83
CA GLU A 125 5.70 -30.03 6.66
C GLU A 125 4.65 -28.97 7.08
N LEU A 126 3.87 -29.26 8.12
CA LEU A 126 2.87 -28.31 8.65
C LEU A 126 3.53 -27.09 9.28
N ASN A 127 4.64 -27.27 10.01
CA ASN A 127 5.39 -26.16 10.60
C ASN A 127 6.01 -25.25 9.54
N GLU A 128 6.54 -25.82 8.45
CA GLU A 128 7.04 -25.06 7.30
C GLU A 128 5.91 -24.22 6.67
N THR A 129 4.75 -24.84 6.42
CA THR A 129 3.56 -24.15 5.89
C THR A 129 3.11 -23.01 6.81
N ILE A 130 3.09 -23.24 8.13
CA ILE A 130 2.75 -22.20 9.12
C ILE A 130 3.76 -21.04 9.07
N SER A 131 5.05 -21.34 8.95
CA SER A 131 6.11 -20.33 8.83
C SER A 131 5.91 -19.46 7.59
N ASP A 132 5.64 -20.06 6.44
CA ASP A 132 5.46 -19.33 5.18
C ASP A 132 4.16 -18.51 5.15
N LEU A 133 3.07 -19.04 5.72
CA LEU A 133 1.84 -18.28 5.89
C LEU A 133 2.05 -17.06 6.80
N ARG A 134 2.79 -17.21 7.90
CA ARG A 134 3.13 -16.09 8.79
C ARG A 134 3.94 -15.01 8.05
N LYS A 135 4.97 -15.39 7.28
CA LYS A 135 5.74 -14.43 6.46
C LYS A 135 4.85 -13.70 5.45
N THR A 136 3.95 -14.43 4.80
CA THR A 136 3.03 -13.86 3.81
C THR A 136 2.07 -12.86 4.46
N ILE A 137 1.52 -13.19 5.63
CA ILE A 137 0.66 -12.29 6.41
C ILE A 137 1.41 -11.01 6.75
N SER A 138 2.62 -11.10 7.32
CA SER A 138 3.41 -9.91 7.65
C SER A 138 3.73 -9.04 6.44
N SER A 139 4.06 -9.63 5.29
CA SER A 139 4.29 -8.88 4.05
C SER A 139 3.02 -8.18 3.53
N LEU A 140 1.86 -8.81 3.65
CA LEU A 140 0.59 -8.21 3.27
C LEU A 140 0.18 -7.07 4.21
N GLU A 141 0.37 -7.24 5.51
CA GLU A 141 0.12 -6.19 6.52
C GLU A 141 0.99 -4.95 6.25
N GLU A 142 2.28 -5.12 5.98
CA GLU A 142 3.18 -4.02 5.62
C GLU A 142 2.71 -3.28 4.35
N ARG A 143 2.33 -4.04 3.31
CA ARG A 143 1.81 -3.46 2.05
C ARG A 143 0.52 -2.68 2.26
N ILE A 144 -0.40 -3.18 3.08
CA ILE A 144 -1.66 -2.50 3.39
C ILE A 144 -1.39 -1.17 4.06
N VAL A 145 -0.56 -1.15 5.11
CA VAL A 145 -0.21 0.09 5.83
C VAL A 145 0.44 1.10 4.88
N LYS A 146 1.35 0.65 4.00
CA LYS A 146 1.98 1.51 3.00
C LYS A 146 0.96 2.09 2.02
N GLU A 147 0.11 1.26 1.41
CA GLU A 147 -0.92 1.68 0.46
C GLU A 147 -1.91 2.68 1.08
N GLU A 148 -2.34 2.44 2.32
CA GLU A 148 -3.24 3.33 3.06
C GLU A 148 -2.58 4.70 3.32
N SER A 149 -1.30 4.72 3.72
CA SER A 149 -0.56 5.97 3.89
C SER A 149 -0.36 6.74 2.58
N ASP A 150 0.01 6.05 1.50
CA ASP A 150 0.18 6.65 0.17
C ASP A 150 -1.13 7.23 -0.36
N LYS A 151 -2.24 6.51 -0.17
CA LYS A 151 -3.59 6.98 -0.52
C LYS A 151 -3.95 8.25 0.24
N LEU A 152 -3.66 8.31 1.55
CA LEU A 152 -3.93 9.48 2.37
C LEU A 152 -3.13 10.70 1.86
N VAL A 153 -1.85 10.52 1.55
CA VAL A 153 -0.98 11.57 0.98
C VAL A 153 -1.53 12.08 -0.36
N ARG A 154 -1.89 11.17 -1.28
CA ARG A 154 -2.49 11.55 -2.57
C ARG A 154 -3.78 12.35 -2.39
N MET A 155 -4.63 11.94 -1.45
CA MET A 155 -5.90 12.62 -1.19
C MET A 155 -5.68 14.03 -0.63
N GLN A 156 -4.74 14.20 0.32
CA GLN A 156 -4.37 15.52 0.84
C GLN A 156 -3.82 16.43 -0.26
N LEU A 157 -2.96 15.90 -1.14
CA LEU A 157 -2.39 16.65 -2.26
C LEU A 157 -3.48 17.11 -3.25
N ILE A 158 -4.46 16.25 -3.55
CA ILE A 158 -5.62 16.63 -4.39
C ILE A 158 -6.41 17.76 -3.73
N VAL A 159 -6.67 17.70 -2.42
CA VAL A 159 -7.38 18.75 -1.68
C VAL A 159 -6.61 20.06 -1.74
N ILE A 160 -5.29 20.04 -1.51
CA ILE A 160 -4.43 21.23 -1.60
C ILE A 160 -4.45 21.82 -3.01
N LYS A 161 -4.27 20.99 -4.05
CA LYS A 161 -4.31 21.43 -5.45
C LYS A 161 -5.66 22.04 -5.81
N LYS A 162 -6.77 21.42 -5.40
CA LYS A 162 -8.13 21.96 -5.63
C LYS A 162 -8.31 23.33 -4.98
N LYS A 163 -7.78 23.55 -3.78
CA LYS A 163 -7.82 24.85 -3.10
C LYS A 163 -6.92 25.90 -3.76
N ARG A 164 -5.76 25.51 -4.30
CA ARG A 164 -4.81 26.41 -4.95
C ARG A 164 -5.24 26.91 -6.33
N LYS A 165 -5.85 26.05 -7.15
CA LYS A 165 -6.29 26.38 -8.52
C LYS A 165 -7.12 27.67 -8.66
N PRO A 166 -8.19 27.91 -7.87
CA PRO A 166 -8.97 29.14 -8.00
C PRO A 166 -8.15 30.37 -7.60
N THR A 167 -7.36 30.28 -6.52
CA THR A 167 -6.48 31.38 -6.07
C THR A 167 -5.42 31.74 -7.11
N GLU A 168 -4.86 30.73 -7.79
CA GLU A 168 -3.90 30.94 -8.88
C GLU A 168 -4.55 31.61 -10.08
N LYS A 169 -5.73 31.13 -10.50
CA LYS A 169 -6.51 31.77 -11.57
C LYS A 169 -6.86 33.22 -11.23
N ASP A 170 -7.38 33.48 -10.03
CA ASP A 170 -7.74 34.84 -9.59
C ASP A 170 -6.51 35.77 -9.53
N ARG A 171 -5.33 35.23 -9.18
CA ARG A 171 -4.07 35.99 -9.18
C ARG A 171 -3.66 36.36 -10.61
N ASP A 172 -3.74 35.41 -11.53
CA ASP A 172 -3.36 35.62 -12.93
C ASP A 172 -4.35 36.60 -13.61
N ASP A 173 -5.66 36.46 -13.34
CA ASP A 173 -6.70 37.38 -13.84
C ASP A 173 -6.46 38.82 -13.31
N LYS A 174 -6.12 38.97 -12.02
CA LYS A 174 -5.77 40.29 -11.44
C LYS A 174 -4.48 40.86 -12.00
N SER A 175 -3.47 40.03 -12.27
CA SER A 175 -2.22 40.47 -12.89
C SER A 175 -2.47 41.01 -14.29
N ALA A 176 -3.25 40.30 -15.10
CA ALA A 176 -3.59 40.72 -16.45
C ALA A 176 -4.40 42.02 -16.48
N GLU A 177 -5.29 42.24 -15.50
CA GLU A 177 -6.03 43.50 -15.37
C GLU A 177 -5.13 44.67 -14.95
N LEU A 178 -4.17 44.42 -14.04
CA LEU A 178 -3.20 45.44 -13.64
C LEU A 178 -2.36 45.92 -14.83
N ASP A 179 -1.88 45.01 -15.66
CA ASP A 179 -1.10 45.34 -16.86
C ASP A 179 -1.91 46.22 -17.82
N LYS A 180 -3.19 45.89 -18.07
CA LYS A 180 -4.08 46.72 -18.90
C LYS A 180 -4.29 48.11 -18.32
N VAL A 181 -4.48 48.22 -17.00
CA VAL A 181 -4.67 49.50 -16.32
C VAL A 181 -3.39 50.34 -16.40
N LEU A 182 -2.21 49.73 -16.29
CA LEU A 182 -0.93 50.41 -16.47
C LEU A 182 -0.75 50.93 -17.91
N ASP A 183 -1.11 50.14 -18.91
CA ASP A 183 -1.09 50.56 -20.32
C ASP A 183 -2.06 51.72 -20.58
N GLN A 184 -3.31 51.60 -20.10
CA GLN A 184 -4.32 52.67 -20.22
C GLN A 184 -3.88 53.95 -19.51
N LYS A 185 -3.27 53.82 -18.33
CA LYS A 185 -2.70 54.95 -17.59
C LYS A 185 -1.60 55.62 -18.41
N SER A 186 -0.66 54.87 -18.98
CA SER A 186 0.41 55.42 -19.81
C SER A 186 -0.15 56.17 -21.03
N VAL A 187 -1.16 55.62 -21.70
CA VAL A 187 -1.84 56.28 -22.82
C VAL A 187 -2.55 57.57 -22.37
N ALA A 188 -3.22 57.56 -21.22
CA ALA A 188 -3.89 58.74 -20.67
C ALA A 188 -2.88 59.82 -20.27
N GLU A 189 -1.75 59.45 -19.66
CA GLU A 189 -0.65 60.36 -19.34
C GLU A 189 -0.06 60.99 -20.60
N GLN A 190 0.20 60.20 -21.65
CA GLN A 190 0.70 60.72 -22.91
C GLN A 190 -0.28 61.71 -23.57
N LYS A 191 -1.59 61.43 -23.51
CA LYS A 191 -2.63 62.34 -23.99
C LYS A 191 -2.69 63.63 -23.16
N ALA A 192 -2.55 63.53 -21.84
CA ALA A 192 -2.54 64.70 -20.96
C ALA A 192 -1.34 65.62 -21.28
N ILE A 193 -0.15 65.04 -21.49
CA ILE A 193 1.05 65.78 -21.92
C ILE A 193 0.80 66.46 -23.27
N SER A 194 0.29 65.73 -24.26
CA SER A 194 0.01 66.30 -25.58
C SER A 194 -1.02 67.44 -25.53
N ASN A 195 -2.05 67.33 -24.68
CA ASN A 195 -3.04 68.38 -24.50
C ASN A 195 -2.47 69.62 -23.82
N GLU A 196 -1.60 69.41 -22.82
CA GLU A 196 -0.89 70.51 -22.13
C GLU A 196 0.00 71.29 -23.11
N ASP A 197 0.71 70.60 -24.00
CA ASP A 197 1.56 71.25 -25.02
C ASP A 197 0.73 72.05 -26.04
N LEU A 198 -0.40 71.50 -26.49
CA LEU A 198 -1.33 72.22 -27.38
C LEU A 198 -1.93 73.46 -26.71
N TYR A 199 -2.27 73.36 -25.42
CA TYR A 199 -2.80 74.48 -24.66
C TYR A 199 -1.77 75.61 -24.54
N LYS A 200 -0.51 75.29 -24.21
CA LYS A 200 0.59 76.27 -24.18
C LYS A 200 0.81 76.95 -25.53
N GLN A 201 0.84 76.19 -26.61
CA GLN A 201 0.98 76.75 -27.97
C GLN A 201 -0.19 77.70 -28.30
N SER A 202 -1.41 77.32 -27.94
CA SER A 202 -2.59 78.20 -28.12
C SER A 202 -2.49 79.47 -27.27
N GLN A 203 -1.95 79.38 -26.05
CA GLN A 203 -1.74 80.54 -25.18
C GLN A 203 -0.70 81.50 -25.77
N GLU A 204 0.43 80.98 -26.25
CA GLU A 204 1.48 81.76 -26.93
C GLU A 204 0.95 82.47 -28.17
N TYR A 205 0.15 81.78 -28.98
CA TYR A 205 -0.52 82.39 -30.14
C TYR A 205 -1.48 83.51 -29.72
N ASN A 206 -2.27 83.31 -28.67
CA ASN A 206 -3.19 84.33 -28.17
C ASN A 206 -2.45 85.59 -27.70
N ILE A 207 -1.35 85.41 -26.96
CA ILE A 207 -0.49 86.52 -26.51
C ILE A 207 0.11 87.26 -27.71
N SER A 208 0.66 86.53 -28.69
CA SER A 208 1.24 87.13 -29.90
C SER A 208 0.21 87.94 -30.70
N LEU A 209 -1.02 87.43 -30.81
CA LEU A 209 -2.11 88.12 -31.49
C LEU A 209 -2.53 89.39 -30.74
N GLN A 210 -2.61 89.34 -29.40
CA GLN A 210 -2.89 90.53 -28.57
C GLN A 210 -1.81 91.60 -28.75
N GLN A 211 -0.52 91.20 -28.77
CA GLN A 211 0.60 92.10 -29.01
C GLN A 211 0.53 92.75 -30.40
N TYR A 212 0.26 91.96 -31.45
CA TYR A 212 0.10 92.46 -32.82
C TYR A 212 -1.08 93.44 -32.95
N ASN A 213 -2.25 93.09 -32.41
CA ASN A 213 -3.43 93.96 -32.42
C ASN A 213 -3.17 95.28 -31.67
N SER A 214 -2.46 95.23 -30.54
CA SER A 214 -2.08 96.43 -29.79
C SER A 214 -1.10 97.30 -30.58
N GLY A 215 -0.16 96.69 -31.31
CA GLY A 215 0.77 97.38 -32.21
C GLY A 215 0.05 98.09 -33.36
N LEU A 216 -0.86 97.39 -34.05
CA LEU A 216 -1.68 97.99 -35.11
C LEU A 216 -2.51 99.17 -34.60
N GLN A 217 -3.08 99.06 -33.40
CA GLN A 217 -3.84 100.17 -32.79
C GLN A 217 -2.94 101.38 -32.55
N SER A 218 -1.73 101.15 -32.01
CA SER A 218 -0.73 102.22 -31.82
C SER A 218 -0.30 102.85 -33.15
N ASP A 219 -0.04 102.06 -34.18
CA ASP A 219 0.33 102.57 -35.51
C ASP A 219 -0.79 103.39 -36.14
N LEU A 220 -2.04 102.94 -35.97
CA LEU A 220 -3.22 103.68 -36.41
C LEU A 220 -3.35 105.03 -35.69
N ASP A 221 -3.09 105.06 -34.38
CA ASP A 221 -3.12 106.28 -33.58
C ASP A 221 -2.00 107.25 -34.01
N ILE A 222 -0.79 106.76 -34.25
CA ILE A 222 0.34 107.55 -34.76
C ILE A 222 0.02 108.14 -36.14
N ALA A 223 -0.51 107.33 -37.06
CA ALA A 223 -0.89 107.78 -38.40
C ALA A 223 -2.01 108.83 -38.34
N ASN A 224 -2.99 108.65 -37.44
CA ASN A 224 -4.05 109.64 -37.20
C ASN A 224 -3.49 110.95 -36.63
N GLU A 225 -2.54 110.91 -35.70
CA GLU A 225 -1.90 112.12 -35.19
C GLU A 225 -1.04 112.82 -36.25
N ALA A 226 -0.30 112.06 -37.06
CA ALA A 226 0.46 112.62 -38.19
C ALA A 226 -0.48 113.28 -39.21
N HIS A 227 -1.60 112.63 -39.54
CA HIS A 227 -2.64 113.21 -40.40
C HIS A 227 -3.22 114.49 -39.81
N LYS A 228 -3.54 114.52 -38.51
CA LYS A 228 -4.03 115.73 -37.83
C LYS A 228 -3.02 116.87 -37.93
N ARG A 229 -1.72 116.60 -37.72
CA ARG A 229 -0.65 117.59 -37.87
C ARG A 229 -0.53 118.10 -39.30
N LEU A 230 -0.54 117.21 -40.29
CA LEU A 230 -0.50 117.60 -41.70
C LEU A 230 -1.72 118.43 -42.12
N GLU A 231 -2.92 118.13 -41.61
CA GLU A 231 -4.10 118.96 -41.86
C GLU A 231 -3.97 120.36 -41.24
N ILE A 232 -3.36 120.47 -40.05
CA ILE A 232 -3.06 121.77 -39.44
C ILE A 232 -2.02 122.53 -40.29
N GLU A 233 -0.89 121.90 -40.63
CA GLU A 233 0.15 122.51 -41.46
C GLU A 233 -0.40 122.96 -42.82
N LYS A 234 -1.21 122.12 -43.47
CA LYS A 234 -1.91 122.46 -44.71
C LYS A 234 -2.85 123.65 -44.53
N ALA A 235 -3.64 123.69 -43.45
CA ALA A 235 -4.52 124.83 -43.16
C ALA A 235 -3.69 126.12 -42.97
N THR A 236 -2.57 126.05 -42.25
CA THR A 236 -1.65 127.19 -42.07
C THR A 236 -1.01 127.65 -43.37
N ILE A 237 -0.59 126.74 -44.26
CA ILE A 237 -0.05 127.10 -45.58
C ILE A 237 -1.13 127.72 -46.47
N VAL A 238 -2.34 127.16 -46.47
CA VAL A 238 -3.47 127.73 -47.22
C VAL A 238 -3.79 129.15 -46.71
N GLU A 239 -3.75 129.36 -45.39
CA GLU A 239 -3.94 130.67 -44.77
C GLU A 239 -2.80 131.64 -45.13
N SER A 240 -1.53 131.22 -45.07
CA SER A 240 -0.39 132.06 -45.44
C SER A 240 -0.38 132.42 -46.93
N LEU A 241 -0.69 131.48 -47.82
CA LEU A 241 -0.85 131.74 -49.26
C LEU A 241 -2.02 132.70 -49.53
N SER A 242 -3.13 132.57 -48.79
CA SER A 242 -4.26 133.50 -48.88
C SER A 242 -3.84 134.91 -48.44
N ASN A 243 -3.03 135.04 -47.39
CA ASN A 243 -2.47 136.30 -46.93
C ASN A 243 -1.45 136.90 -47.92
N GLU A 244 -0.56 136.11 -48.52
CA GLU A 244 0.37 136.58 -49.54
C GLU A 244 -0.35 137.05 -50.81
N GLN A 245 -1.40 136.34 -51.25
CA GLN A 245 -2.27 136.83 -52.32
C GLN A 245 -2.94 138.16 -51.94
N ALA A 246 -3.42 138.31 -50.70
CA ALA A 246 -3.99 139.57 -50.22
C ALA A 246 -2.96 140.71 -50.20
N VAL A 247 -1.72 140.46 -49.79
CA VAL A 247 -0.62 141.44 -49.81
C VAL A 247 -0.19 141.76 -51.24
N SER A 248 -0.11 140.76 -52.14
CA SER A 248 0.24 140.97 -53.55
C SER A 248 -0.82 141.84 -54.25
N VAL A 249 -2.11 141.59 -53.99
CA VAL A 249 -3.23 142.46 -54.42
C VAL A 249 -3.10 143.85 -53.79
N GLY A 250 -2.71 143.95 -52.51
CA GLY A 250 -2.48 145.22 -51.81
C GLY A 250 -1.32 146.05 -52.36
N ILE A 251 -0.19 145.43 -52.73
CA ILE A 251 0.97 146.10 -53.33
C ILE A 251 0.65 146.58 -54.75
N LEU A 252 -0.06 145.77 -55.54
CA LEU A 252 -0.58 146.18 -56.85
C LEU A 252 -1.53 147.39 -56.73
N LEU A 253 -2.37 147.43 -55.68
CA LEU A 253 -3.22 148.58 -55.39
C LEU A 253 -2.41 149.83 -54.98
N HIS A 254 -1.36 149.68 -54.19
CA HIS A 254 -0.53 150.81 -53.73
C HIS A 254 0.38 151.38 -54.83
N GLN A 255 0.87 150.54 -55.76
CA GLN A 255 1.58 151.04 -56.96
C GLN A 255 0.63 151.79 -57.91
N CYS A 256 -0.64 151.40 -57.99
CA CYS A 256 -1.64 152.14 -58.78
C CYS A 256 -2.06 153.49 -58.17
N THR A 257 -1.79 153.76 -56.87
CA THR A 257 -2.17 155.02 -56.21
C THR A 257 -1.05 156.06 -56.10
N ARG A 258 0.17 155.75 -56.58
CA ARG A 258 1.36 156.63 -56.49
C ARG A 258 1.79 157.27 -57.82
N ILE A 259 0.92 157.25 -58.82
CA ILE A 259 1.01 158.01 -60.09
C ILE A 259 -0.07 159.09 -60.06
#